data_AF-A0A410WWG2-F1
#
_entry.id   AF-A0A410WWG2-F1
#
_cell.length_a   1.000
_cell.length_b   1.000
_cell.length_c   1.000
_cell.angle_alpha   90.00
_cell.angle_beta   90.00
_cell.angle_gamma   90.00
#
_symmetry.space_group_name_H-M   'P 1'
#
loop_
_entity.id
_entity.type
_entity.pdbx_description
1 polymer ?
#
loop_
_entity_poly.entity_id
_entity_poly.type
_entity_poly.pdbx_seq_one_letter_code
_entity_poly.pdbx_strand_id
1 'polypeptide(L)'
;MEVEVKQAGKIDIARYDKNLQTDTMADEAAVWHDPRRAPFTVTGFPWLKTEGRYRRLPVRPDRKLPEAVDRLADCTAGGQIRFSSDTAQLSVRVRLGGHAAMPHMTALGQCGFDCYIGEPGNQRYVATASFKPGDSEYTSRLYRFGEKRMRHITLNFPLYQGVEEVWIGTDEDARVAEPLPYESPGRIIIYGTSITQGGCANRPGMSYPGILSRQINREFINLGFSGSGKGEPEVAEVIREIGNPALLVLDYEANTGEPESIRATLPVFIDLYREKHPEVPILVLSCIEFAAAGFDPAVRKKLDDRRVIQRQTVEDRIAKGDSFITFFDGSALLGEDGDECTVDGIHPTDLGFKRMADGLLQVFNRCLQAE
;
A
#
# COMPACT_ATOMS: atom_id res chain seq x y z
N MET A 1 15.32 29.32 -42.43
CA MET A 1 14.02 28.62 -42.42
C MET A 1 13.69 28.30 -40.98
N GLU A 2 12.92 29.17 -40.33
CA GLU A 2 12.29 28.84 -39.06
C GLU A 2 11.16 27.86 -39.34
N VAL A 3 11.24 26.66 -38.76
CA VAL A 3 10.15 25.70 -38.81
C VAL A 3 9.16 26.11 -37.72
N GLU A 4 8.04 26.73 -38.11
CA GLU A 4 6.88 26.87 -37.23
C GLU A 4 6.42 25.47 -36.81
N VAL A 5 6.79 25.04 -35.61
CA VAL A 5 6.17 23.89 -34.97
C VAL A 5 4.74 24.30 -34.61
N LYS A 6 3.79 23.97 -35.49
CA LYS A 6 2.36 24.05 -35.14
C LYS A 6 2.16 23.28 -33.84
N GLN A 7 1.75 23.96 -32.78
CA GLN A 7 1.28 23.28 -31.57
C GLN A 7 0.17 22.32 -31.98
N ALA A 8 0.44 21.02 -31.89
CA ALA A 8 -0.57 20.00 -32.10
C ALA A 8 -1.69 20.27 -31.07
N GLY A 9 -2.91 20.50 -31.55
CA GLY A 9 -4.07 20.65 -30.67
C GLY A 9 -4.18 19.44 -29.74
N LYS A 10 -4.55 19.66 -28.48
CA LYS A 10 -4.69 18.60 -27.48
C LYS A 10 -5.71 17.56 -28.00
N ILE A 11 -5.27 16.31 -28.19
CA ILE A 11 -6.16 15.21 -28.60
C ILE A 11 -7.08 14.90 -27.42
N ASP A 12 -8.38 15.10 -27.61
CA ASP A 12 -9.42 14.73 -26.66
C ASP A 12 -9.91 13.31 -26.98
N ILE A 13 -9.22 12.30 -26.44
CA ILE A 13 -9.49 10.89 -26.76
C ILE A 13 -10.92 10.47 -26.40
N ALA A 14 -11.51 11.11 -25.39
CA ALA A 14 -12.88 10.89 -24.92
C ALA A 14 -13.95 11.23 -25.96
N ARG A 15 -13.61 12.01 -27.01
CA ARG A 15 -14.49 12.24 -28.17
C ARG A 15 -14.55 11.04 -29.11
N TYR A 16 -13.50 10.23 -29.14
CA TYR A 16 -13.34 9.10 -30.06
C TYR A 16 -13.67 7.77 -29.38
N ASP A 17 -13.39 7.64 -28.09
CA ASP A 17 -13.74 6.47 -27.28
C ASP A 17 -14.48 6.89 -26.01
N LYS A 18 -15.78 6.60 -25.97
CA LYS A 18 -16.63 6.89 -24.80
C LYS A 18 -16.22 6.08 -23.57
N ASN A 19 -15.54 4.95 -23.73
CA ASN A 19 -15.04 4.14 -22.61
C ASN A 19 -13.84 4.78 -21.91
N LEU A 20 -13.20 5.78 -22.55
CA LEU A 20 -12.10 6.57 -21.98
C LEU A 20 -12.57 7.91 -21.42
N GLN A 21 -13.89 8.13 -21.30
CA GLN A 21 -14.44 9.30 -20.63
C GLN A 21 -14.24 9.21 -19.12
N THR A 22 -13.87 10.35 -18.52
CA THR A 22 -13.79 10.48 -17.07
C THR A 22 -15.17 10.79 -16.50
N ASP A 23 -15.65 9.93 -15.60
CA ASP A 23 -16.90 10.15 -14.88
C ASP A 23 -16.62 10.98 -13.63
N THR A 24 -16.62 12.30 -13.84
CA THR A 24 -16.41 13.33 -12.81
C THR A 24 -17.73 13.86 -12.22
N MET A 25 -18.85 13.22 -12.55
CA MET A 25 -20.17 13.62 -12.07
C MET A 25 -20.55 12.79 -10.84
N ALA A 26 -21.04 13.46 -9.79
CA ALA A 26 -21.86 12.81 -8.78
C ALA A 26 -23.32 12.82 -9.22
N ASP A 27 -24.10 11.86 -8.74
CA ASP A 27 -25.55 11.99 -8.76
C ASP A 27 -25.97 13.11 -7.79
N GLU A 28 -26.75 14.09 -8.26
CA GLU A 28 -27.22 15.23 -7.47
C GLU A 28 -28.10 14.77 -6.28
N ALA A 29 -28.68 13.57 -6.36
CA ALA A 29 -29.50 12.96 -5.31
C ALA A 29 -28.71 12.09 -4.31
N ALA A 30 -27.38 12.03 -4.39
CA ALA A 30 -26.60 11.18 -3.49
C ALA A 30 -26.61 11.67 -2.03
N VAL A 31 -26.76 10.74 -1.09
CA VAL A 31 -26.53 11.00 0.34
C VAL A 31 -25.05 10.77 0.65
N TRP A 32 -24.41 11.78 1.25
CA TRP A 32 -22.98 11.78 1.55
C TRP A 32 -22.69 11.42 2.99
N HIS A 33 -21.82 10.42 3.18
CA HIS A 33 -21.44 9.91 4.48
C HIS A 33 -19.96 10.18 4.77
N ASP A 34 -19.65 10.55 6.01
CA ASP A 34 -18.28 10.59 6.52
C ASP A 34 -17.86 9.17 6.93
N PRO A 35 -16.86 8.56 6.26
CA PRO A 35 -16.46 7.18 6.54
C PRO A 35 -15.79 6.99 7.89
N ARG A 36 -15.48 8.07 8.64
CA ARG A 36 -14.98 7.97 10.02
C ARG A 36 -16.09 7.66 11.03
N ARG A 37 -17.35 7.72 10.61
CA ARG A 37 -18.52 7.44 11.46
C ARG A 37 -19.09 6.07 11.14
N ALA A 38 -19.72 5.46 12.14
CA ALA A 38 -20.51 4.24 11.93
C ALA A 38 -21.58 4.48 10.85
N PRO A 39 -21.89 3.47 10.00
CA PRO A 39 -21.44 2.08 10.10
C PRO A 39 -20.13 1.77 9.31
N PHE A 40 -19.41 2.78 8.82
CA PHE A 40 -18.16 2.57 8.08
C PHE A 40 -17.02 2.17 9.03
N THR A 41 -16.08 1.37 8.51
CA THR A 41 -14.81 1.08 9.20
C THR A 41 -13.64 1.52 8.32
N VAL A 42 -12.78 2.38 8.86
CA VAL A 42 -11.51 2.75 8.23
C VAL A 42 -10.36 2.00 8.90
N THR A 43 -9.52 1.35 8.10
CA THR A 43 -8.38 0.52 8.56
C THR A 43 -7.07 0.96 7.89
N GLY A 44 -5.94 0.52 8.44
CA GLY A 44 -4.59 0.84 7.93
C GLY A 44 -3.98 2.12 8.52
N PHE A 45 -4.68 2.79 9.45
CA PHE A 45 -4.23 4.00 10.14
C PHE A 45 -4.31 3.81 11.66
N PRO A 46 -3.23 3.35 12.33
CA PRO A 46 -3.27 2.95 13.73
C PRO A 46 -3.69 4.07 14.70
N TRP A 47 -3.41 5.32 14.34
CA TRP A 47 -3.68 6.51 15.15
C TRP A 47 -4.94 7.29 14.72
N LEU A 48 -5.71 6.81 13.75
CA LEU A 48 -6.88 7.54 13.23
C LEU A 48 -7.91 7.86 14.31
N LYS A 49 -8.17 6.92 15.23
CA LYS A 49 -9.16 7.13 16.31
C LYS A 49 -8.75 8.22 17.29
N THR A 50 -7.45 8.37 17.54
CA THR A 50 -6.91 9.34 18.52
C THR A 50 -6.62 10.70 17.89
N GLU A 51 -6.20 10.73 16.62
CA GLU A 51 -5.72 11.94 15.97
C GLU A 51 -6.64 12.47 14.85
N GLY A 52 -7.60 11.66 14.38
CA GLY A 52 -8.59 12.07 13.39
C GLY A 52 -8.04 12.31 11.98
N ARG A 53 -6.78 11.94 11.70
CA ARG A 53 -6.10 12.13 10.41
C ARG A 53 -5.84 10.79 9.72
N TYR A 54 -6.01 10.76 8.40
CA TYR A 54 -5.59 9.64 7.54
C TYR A 54 -4.06 9.69 7.36
N ARG A 55 -3.33 9.30 8.41
CA ARG A 55 -1.87 9.34 8.47
C ARG A 55 -1.34 7.99 8.95
N ARG A 56 -0.24 7.53 8.35
CA ARG A 56 0.31 6.19 8.57
C ARG A 56 1.20 6.07 9.81
N LEU A 57 1.70 7.20 10.32
CA LEU A 57 2.44 7.35 11.58
C LEU A 57 1.78 8.45 12.42
N PRO A 58 2.01 8.53 13.74
CA PRO A 58 1.41 9.57 14.56
C PRO A 58 1.83 10.96 14.10
N VAL A 59 0.99 11.96 14.32
CA VAL A 59 1.29 13.37 14.00
C VAL A 59 2.40 13.91 14.91
N ARG A 60 2.46 13.42 16.15
CA ARG A 60 3.45 13.81 17.15
C ARG A 60 4.09 12.57 17.77
N PRO A 61 5.02 11.91 17.04
CA PRO A 61 5.76 10.80 17.61
C PRO A 61 6.61 11.27 18.80
N ASP A 62 6.82 10.39 19.79
CA ASP A 62 7.70 10.65 20.94
C ASP A 62 9.16 10.88 20.52
N ARG A 63 9.52 10.39 19.34
CA ARG A 63 10.84 10.53 18.72
C ARG A 63 10.72 11.30 17.42
N LYS A 64 11.70 12.16 17.16
CA LYS A 64 11.78 12.88 15.90
C LYS A 64 12.10 11.90 14.77
N LEU A 65 11.14 11.70 13.87
CA LEU A 65 11.32 10.89 12.67
C LEU A 65 12.25 11.60 11.66
N PRO A 66 12.91 10.84 10.76
CA PRO A 66 13.55 11.42 9.59
C PRO A 66 12.54 12.23 8.77
N GLU A 67 12.94 13.41 8.29
CA GLU A 67 12.06 14.36 7.60
C GLU A 67 11.29 13.72 6.43
N ALA A 68 11.95 12.88 5.63
CA ALA A 68 11.34 12.22 4.50
C ALA A 68 10.31 11.16 4.93
N VAL A 69 10.59 10.38 5.98
CA VAL A 69 9.65 9.42 6.57
C VAL A 69 8.42 10.14 7.12
N ASP A 70 8.64 11.23 7.86
CA ASP A 70 7.56 12.03 8.45
C ASP A 70 6.65 12.65 7.37
N ARG A 71 7.21 13.16 6.28
CA ARG A 71 6.41 13.66 5.15
C ARG A 71 5.66 12.55 4.43
N LEU A 72 6.32 11.43 4.13
CA LEU A 72 5.71 10.30 3.42
C LEU A 72 4.64 9.60 4.26
N ALA A 73 4.65 9.77 5.58
CA ALA A 73 3.58 9.27 6.46
C ALA A 73 2.22 9.96 6.22
N ASP A 74 2.18 11.14 5.58
CA ASP A 74 0.93 11.76 5.12
C ASP A 74 0.33 11.04 3.90
N CYS A 75 1.12 10.30 3.11
CA CYS A 75 0.57 9.46 2.04
C CYS A 75 -0.30 8.36 2.64
N THR A 76 -1.38 7.98 1.96
CA THR A 76 -2.43 7.12 2.52
C THR A 76 -2.37 5.65 2.09
N ALA A 77 -1.21 5.19 1.57
CA ALA A 77 -1.00 3.82 1.13
C ALA A 77 -1.42 2.77 2.17
N GLY A 78 -2.17 1.76 1.72
CA GLY A 78 -2.66 0.66 2.57
C GLY A 78 -3.91 1.00 3.39
N GLY A 79 -4.34 2.25 3.43
CA GLY A 79 -5.63 2.62 4.03
C GLY A 79 -6.80 1.98 3.30
N GLN A 80 -7.85 1.60 4.03
CA GLN A 80 -9.09 1.07 3.43
C GLN A 80 -10.33 1.62 4.11
N ILE A 81 -11.40 1.82 3.34
CA ILE A 81 -12.77 2.06 3.84
C ILE A 81 -13.59 0.80 3.56
N ARG A 82 -14.18 0.21 4.59
CA ARG A 82 -14.95 -1.03 4.52
C ARG A 82 -16.37 -0.81 5.04
N PHE A 83 -17.37 -1.28 4.30
CA PHE A 83 -18.78 -1.22 4.68
C PHE A 83 -19.60 -2.19 3.82
N SER A 84 -20.86 -2.42 4.20
CA SER A 84 -21.83 -3.12 3.37
C SER A 84 -22.95 -2.16 2.96
N SER A 85 -23.41 -2.21 1.72
CA SER A 85 -24.57 -1.42 1.28
C SER A 85 -25.31 -2.06 0.11
N ASP A 86 -26.61 -1.83 0.02
CA ASP A 86 -27.42 -2.21 -1.14
C ASP A 86 -27.50 -1.16 -2.25
N THR A 87 -26.78 -0.03 -2.08
CA THR A 87 -26.74 1.07 -3.05
C THR A 87 -26.46 0.59 -4.47
N ALA A 88 -27.29 1.04 -5.43
CA ALA A 88 -27.12 0.74 -6.85
C ALA A 88 -26.01 1.58 -7.48
N GLN A 89 -25.72 2.75 -6.90
CA GLN A 89 -24.60 3.60 -7.30
C GLN A 89 -23.73 3.97 -6.11
N LEU A 90 -22.43 4.07 -6.37
CA LEU A 90 -21.45 4.48 -5.38
C LEU A 90 -20.57 5.56 -5.95
N SER A 91 -20.41 6.65 -5.21
CA SER A 91 -19.51 7.74 -5.56
C SER A 91 -18.57 8.08 -4.42
N VAL A 92 -17.45 8.70 -4.73
CA VAL A 92 -16.53 9.30 -3.76
C VAL A 92 -16.38 10.78 -4.07
N ARG A 93 -16.32 11.61 -3.03
CA ARG A 93 -15.88 13.00 -3.12
C ARG A 93 -14.66 13.17 -2.25
N VAL A 94 -13.57 13.66 -2.83
CA VAL A 94 -12.23 13.59 -2.24
C VAL A 94 -11.57 14.96 -2.33
N ARG A 95 -10.89 15.35 -1.25
CA ARG A 95 -9.92 16.44 -1.20
C ARG A 95 -8.57 15.88 -0.78
N LEU A 96 -7.58 16.03 -1.66
CA LEU A 96 -6.22 15.55 -1.50
C LEU A 96 -5.30 16.68 -1.02
N GLY A 97 -4.18 16.32 -0.39
CA GLY A 97 -3.12 17.27 -0.03
C GLY A 97 -2.31 17.81 -1.23
N GLY A 98 -2.56 17.29 -2.44
CA GLY A 98 -1.89 17.69 -3.67
C GLY A 98 -2.35 16.86 -4.87
N HIS A 99 -1.73 17.10 -6.02
CA HIS A 99 -1.98 16.38 -7.26
C HIS A 99 -0.91 15.30 -7.54
N ALA A 100 -1.16 14.44 -8.52
CA ALA A 100 -0.19 13.44 -8.97
C ALA A 100 1.03 14.12 -9.60
N ALA A 101 2.24 13.75 -9.17
CA ALA A 101 3.49 14.41 -9.57
C ALA A 101 4.56 13.46 -10.11
N MET A 102 4.41 12.14 -9.94
CA MET A 102 5.38 11.17 -10.44
C MET A 102 5.04 10.78 -11.88
N PRO A 103 5.97 10.93 -12.85
CA PRO A 103 5.69 10.67 -14.26
C PRO A 103 5.68 9.17 -14.65
N HIS A 104 6.36 8.33 -13.86
CA HIS A 104 6.49 6.89 -14.10
C HIS A 104 5.49 6.05 -13.27
N MET A 105 4.57 6.71 -12.55
CA MET A 105 3.42 6.07 -11.88
C MET A 105 2.14 6.70 -12.40
N THR A 106 1.08 5.92 -12.56
CA THR A 106 -0.21 6.47 -13.02
C THR A 106 -0.77 7.48 -12.01
N ALA A 107 -1.52 8.48 -12.48
CA ALA A 107 -2.22 9.40 -11.59
C ALA A 107 -3.22 8.64 -10.68
N LEU A 108 -3.86 7.59 -11.21
CA LEU A 108 -4.83 6.77 -10.48
C LEU A 108 -4.21 6.06 -9.28
N GLY A 109 -3.01 5.50 -9.40
CA GLY A 109 -2.29 4.91 -8.27
C GLY A 109 -1.87 5.95 -7.24
N GLN A 110 -1.46 7.15 -7.69
CA GLN A 110 -1.02 8.22 -6.80
C GLN A 110 -2.16 8.86 -6.00
N CYS A 111 -3.31 9.09 -6.63
CA CYS A 111 -4.35 10.01 -6.16
C CYS A 111 -5.78 9.44 -6.20
N GLY A 112 -6.00 8.28 -6.83
CA GLY A 112 -7.32 7.65 -6.95
C GLY A 112 -7.65 6.72 -5.79
N PHE A 113 -8.95 6.51 -5.56
CA PHE A 113 -9.47 5.38 -4.78
C PHE A 113 -9.90 4.27 -5.73
N ASP A 114 -9.57 3.00 -5.45
CA ASP A 114 -10.14 1.88 -6.20
C ASP A 114 -11.12 1.06 -5.35
N CYS A 115 -12.10 0.48 -6.02
CA CYS A 115 -13.25 -0.17 -5.44
C CYS A 115 -13.24 -1.66 -5.73
N TYR A 116 -13.43 -2.43 -4.67
CA TYR A 116 -13.60 -3.87 -4.70
C TYR A 116 -14.93 -4.26 -4.07
N ILE A 117 -15.57 -5.28 -4.63
CA ILE A 117 -16.81 -5.86 -4.10
C ILE A 117 -16.65 -7.36 -3.91
N GLY A 118 -17.06 -7.86 -2.75
CA GLY A 118 -17.06 -9.28 -2.41
C GLY A 118 -16.69 -9.53 -0.96
N GLU A 119 -16.90 -10.76 -0.52
CA GLU A 119 -16.45 -11.24 0.79
C GLU A 119 -14.91 -11.31 0.83
N PRO A 120 -14.30 -11.28 2.04
CA PRO A 120 -12.87 -11.55 2.20
C PRO A 120 -12.42 -12.81 1.42
N GLY A 121 -11.24 -12.77 0.80
CA GLY A 121 -10.75 -13.83 -0.07
C GLY A 121 -11.34 -13.85 -1.49
N ASN A 122 -12.52 -13.27 -1.72
CA ASN A 122 -13.26 -13.34 -2.98
C ASN A 122 -13.57 -11.96 -3.60
N GLN A 123 -12.91 -10.92 -3.12
CA GLN A 123 -13.11 -9.55 -3.57
C GLN A 123 -12.71 -9.37 -5.04
N ARG A 124 -13.59 -8.74 -5.83
CA ARG A 124 -13.37 -8.45 -7.26
C ARG A 124 -13.29 -6.95 -7.49
N TYR A 125 -12.36 -6.56 -8.35
CA TYR A 125 -12.23 -5.18 -8.80
C TYR A 125 -13.50 -4.74 -9.54
N VAL A 126 -13.93 -3.51 -9.28
CA VAL A 126 -15.08 -2.89 -9.94
C VAL A 126 -14.66 -1.68 -10.75
N ALA A 127 -14.02 -0.70 -10.09
CA ALA A 127 -13.67 0.56 -10.71
C ALA A 127 -12.59 1.30 -9.91
N THR A 128 -12.01 2.32 -10.53
CA THR A 128 -11.12 3.29 -9.88
C THR A 128 -11.69 4.68 -10.10
N ALA A 129 -11.68 5.51 -9.06
CA ALA A 129 -12.12 6.89 -9.13
C ALA A 129 -11.32 7.64 -10.21
N SER A 130 -12.03 8.26 -11.13
CA SER A 130 -11.45 9.03 -12.23
C SER A 130 -11.55 10.53 -11.94
N PHE A 131 -10.55 11.28 -12.34
CA PHE A 131 -10.44 12.72 -12.12
C PHE A 131 -9.58 13.32 -13.23
N LYS A 132 -9.59 14.66 -13.38
CA LYS A 132 -8.78 15.28 -14.43
C LYS A 132 -7.33 15.37 -13.96
N PRO A 133 -6.36 15.19 -14.88
CA PRO A 133 -4.96 15.40 -14.54
C PRO A 133 -4.73 16.80 -13.95
N GLY A 134 -4.09 16.86 -12.78
CA GLY A 134 -3.81 18.10 -12.06
C GLY A 134 -4.83 18.44 -10.95
N ASP A 135 -5.98 17.76 -10.90
CA ASP A 135 -6.96 17.97 -9.83
C ASP A 135 -6.45 17.44 -8.49
N SER A 136 -6.63 18.23 -7.42
CA SER A 136 -6.47 17.80 -6.02
C SER A 136 -7.82 17.62 -5.31
N GLU A 137 -8.93 17.99 -5.98
CA GLU A 137 -10.29 17.79 -5.51
C GLU A 137 -11.12 17.17 -6.62
N TYR A 138 -11.86 16.12 -6.32
CA TYR A 138 -12.71 15.48 -7.31
C TYR A 138 -13.93 14.83 -6.68
N THR A 139 -14.96 14.67 -7.51
CA THR A 139 -16.06 13.74 -7.26
C THR A 139 -16.08 12.74 -8.39
N SER A 140 -16.17 11.46 -8.07
CA SER A 140 -16.19 10.39 -9.08
C SER A 140 -17.17 9.30 -8.70
N ARG A 141 -17.99 8.90 -9.67
CA ARG A 141 -18.84 7.72 -9.55
C ARG A 141 -18.02 6.47 -9.86
N LEU A 142 -17.96 5.55 -8.90
CA LEU A 142 -17.25 4.28 -9.03
C LEU A 142 -18.09 3.26 -9.81
N TYR A 143 -19.39 3.18 -9.53
CA TYR A 143 -20.27 2.31 -10.30
C TYR A 143 -21.72 2.82 -10.30
N ARG A 144 -22.47 2.34 -11.29
CA ARG A 144 -23.94 2.33 -11.31
C ARG A 144 -24.38 0.99 -11.87
N PHE A 145 -25.06 0.20 -11.05
CA PHE A 145 -25.65 -1.08 -11.44
C PHE A 145 -27.17 -0.93 -11.59
N GLY A 146 -27.79 -1.81 -12.38
CA GLY A 146 -29.24 -1.79 -12.59
C GLY A 146 -30.06 -2.37 -11.42
N GLU A 147 -29.40 -3.01 -10.45
CA GLU A 147 -30.05 -3.70 -9.33
C GLU A 147 -29.46 -3.25 -7.99
N LYS A 148 -30.34 -3.01 -7.02
CA LYS A 148 -29.99 -2.87 -5.61
C LYS A 148 -29.89 -4.24 -4.96
N ARG A 149 -28.73 -4.53 -4.38
CA ARG A 149 -28.46 -5.76 -3.63
C ARG A 149 -27.35 -5.47 -2.64
N MET A 150 -27.43 -6.08 -1.46
CA MET A 150 -26.39 -5.92 -0.44
C MET A 150 -25.02 -6.38 -0.98
N ARG A 151 -24.01 -5.52 -0.89
CA ARG A 151 -22.65 -5.76 -1.35
C ARG A 151 -21.68 -5.41 -0.24
N HIS A 152 -20.65 -6.23 -0.05
CA HIS A 152 -19.50 -5.92 0.79
C HIS A 152 -18.50 -5.13 -0.03
N ILE A 153 -18.23 -3.89 0.36
CA ILE A 153 -17.48 -2.90 -0.41
C ILE A 153 -16.19 -2.58 0.33
N THR A 154 -15.09 -2.51 -0.42
CA THR A 154 -13.79 -2.02 0.07
C THR A 154 -13.26 -0.98 -0.90
N LEU A 155 -12.93 0.20 -0.38
CA LEU A 155 -12.25 1.27 -1.10
C LEU A 155 -10.82 1.37 -0.58
N ASN A 156 -9.81 1.23 -1.44
CA ASN A 156 -8.42 1.45 -1.03
C ASN A 156 -8.03 2.91 -1.27
N PHE A 157 -7.29 3.48 -0.33
CA PHE A 157 -6.81 4.85 -0.37
C PHE A 157 -5.64 5.05 -1.37
N PRO A 158 -5.41 6.27 -1.87
CA PRO A 158 -4.29 6.60 -2.74
C PRO A 158 -2.91 6.23 -2.17
N LEU A 159 -1.97 5.82 -3.02
CA LEU A 159 -0.66 5.31 -2.57
C LEU A 159 0.36 6.41 -2.27
N TYR A 160 0.32 7.51 -3.01
CA TYR A 160 1.37 8.54 -2.99
C TYR A 160 0.84 9.95 -2.74
N GLN A 161 -0.38 10.06 -2.23
CA GLN A 161 -0.96 11.33 -1.85
C GLN A 161 -1.70 11.23 -0.51
N GLY A 162 -1.67 12.33 0.24
CA GLY A 162 -2.46 12.49 1.45
C GLY A 162 -3.91 12.79 1.12
N VAL A 163 -4.82 12.28 1.94
CA VAL A 163 -6.25 12.57 1.86
C VAL A 163 -6.62 13.46 3.03
N GLU A 164 -7.11 14.66 2.73
CA GLU A 164 -7.60 15.60 3.74
C GLU A 164 -9.07 15.30 4.08
N GLU A 165 -9.88 15.03 3.05
CA GLU A 165 -11.28 14.65 3.18
C GLU A 165 -11.69 13.60 2.17
N VAL A 166 -12.58 12.71 2.58
CA VAL A 166 -13.26 11.76 1.71
C VAL A 166 -14.69 11.56 2.20
N TRP A 167 -15.63 11.55 1.26
CA TRP A 167 -17.06 11.33 1.50
C TRP A 167 -17.55 10.22 0.59
N ILE A 168 -18.44 9.37 1.12
CA ILE A 168 -19.04 8.24 0.39
C ILE A 168 -20.47 8.60 -0.01
N GLY A 169 -20.77 8.59 -1.30
CA GLY A 169 -22.09 8.89 -1.85
C GLY A 169 -22.87 7.62 -2.16
N THR A 170 -24.06 7.47 -1.58
CA THR A 170 -25.00 6.35 -1.84
C THR A 170 -26.35 6.87 -2.33
N ASP A 171 -27.23 5.97 -2.80
CA ASP A 171 -28.65 6.30 -2.98
C ASP A 171 -29.28 6.74 -1.65
N GLU A 172 -30.31 7.60 -1.71
CA GLU A 172 -31.00 8.16 -0.54
C GLU A 172 -31.65 7.10 0.35
N ASP A 173 -32.25 6.08 -0.27
CA ASP A 173 -32.93 4.97 0.36
C ASP A 173 -32.03 3.73 0.53
N ALA A 174 -30.73 3.82 0.22
CA ALA A 174 -29.81 2.71 0.41
C ALA A 174 -29.59 2.42 1.90
N ARG A 175 -29.61 1.14 2.26
CA ARG A 175 -29.12 0.69 3.56
C ARG A 175 -27.59 0.68 3.54
N VAL A 176 -26.99 1.26 4.57
CA VAL A 176 -25.56 1.13 4.87
C VAL A 176 -25.42 0.36 6.18
N ALA A 177 -24.53 -0.61 6.22
CA ALA A 177 -24.28 -1.49 7.36
C ALA A 177 -22.77 -1.71 7.56
N GLU A 178 -22.42 -2.25 8.73
CA GLU A 178 -21.02 -2.56 9.06
C GLU A 178 -20.43 -3.57 8.07
N PRO A 179 -19.11 -3.54 7.83
CA PRO A 179 -18.45 -4.56 7.04
C PRO A 179 -18.46 -5.90 7.79
N LEU A 180 -18.17 -6.98 7.06
CA LEU A 180 -17.84 -8.25 7.69
C LEU A 180 -16.60 -8.10 8.58
N PRO A 181 -16.57 -8.69 9.78
CA PRO A 181 -15.40 -8.65 10.65
C PRO A 181 -14.21 -9.35 10.00
N TYR A 182 -13.00 -9.03 10.47
CA TYR A 182 -11.83 -9.85 10.18
C TYR A 182 -11.99 -11.22 10.84
N GLU A 183 -11.58 -12.29 10.15
CA GLU A 183 -11.66 -13.67 10.66
C GLU A 183 -10.74 -13.91 11.85
N SER A 184 -9.62 -13.21 11.91
CA SER A 184 -8.65 -13.31 12.99
C SER A 184 -8.26 -11.93 13.50
N PRO A 185 -7.99 -11.80 14.81
CA PRO A 185 -7.51 -10.54 15.38
C PRO A 185 -6.09 -10.23 14.89
N GLY A 186 -5.64 -9.02 15.15
CA GLY A 186 -4.24 -8.67 14.96
C GLY A 186 -3.92 -8.05 13.59
N ARG A 187 -2.80 -7.34 13.55
CA ARG A 187 -2.41 -6.47 12.43
C ARG A 187 -1.13 -6.94 11.77
N ILE A 188 -1.12 -7.00 10.45
CA ILE A 188 0.07 -7.29 9.65
C ILE A 188 0.72 -5.95 9.32
N ILE A 189 1.89 -5.70 9.92
CA ILE A 189 2.65 -4.47 9.76
C ILE A 189 3.76 -4.74 8.75
N ILE A 190 3.83 -3.93 7.70
CA ILE A 190 4.86 -4.07 6.67
C ILE A 190 5.65 -2.78 6.61
N TYR A 191 6.89 -2.80 7.04
CA TYR A 191 7.80 -1.66 6.98
C TYR A 191 8.77 -1.83 5.82
N GLY A 192 8.86 -0.82 4.95
CA GLY A 192 9.65 -0.98 3.74
C GLY A 192 9.84 0.26 2.89
N THR A 193 9.99 0.04 1.59
CA THR A 193 10.48 1.02 0.63
C THR A 193 9.38 1.65 -0.23
N SER A 194 9.76 2.25 -1.37
CA SER A 194 8.82 2.67 -2.42
C SER A 194 8.00 1.49 -2.96
N ILE A 195 8.61 0.30 -3.07
CA ILE A 195 7.94 -0.92 -3.54
C ILE A 195 6.80 -1.28 -2.59
N THR A 196 7.09 -1.32 -1.29
CA THR A 196 6.10 -1.54 -0.24
C THR A 196 5.00 -0.48 -0.27
N GLN A 197 5.36 0.81 -0.44
CA GLN A 197 4.41 1.91 -0.55
C GLN A 197 3.48 1.75 -1.77
N GLY A 198 3.93 1.02 -2.80
CA GLY A 198 3.17 0.70 -4.00
C GLY A 198 3.66 1.41 -5.26
N GLY A 199 4.89 1.92 -5.29
CA GLY A 199 5.54 2.39 -6.51
C GLY A 199 5.92 1.18 -7.40
N CYS A 200 5.35 0.96 -8.58
CA CYS A 200 4.44 1.81 -9.36
C CYS A 200 3.16 1.09 -9.81
N ALA A 201 2.35 0.66 -8.84
CA ALA A 201 1.05 0.04 -9.07
C ALA A 201 0.11 1.00 -9.81
N ASN A 202 -0.66 0.50 -10.78
CA ASN A 202 -1.50 1.36 -11.60
C ASN A 202 -2.71 1.94 -10.85
N ARG A 203 -3.10 1.33 -9.73
CA ARG A 203 -4.19 1.73 -8.82
C ARG A 203 -3.93 1.13 -7.43
N PRO A 204 -4.53 1.68 -6.35
CA PRO A 204 -4.05 1.38 -5.01
C PRO A 204 -4.10 -0.08 -4.57
N GLY A 205 -5.18 -0.79 -4.90
CA GLY A 205 -5.34 -2.20 -4.57
C GLY A 205 -4.34 -3.14 -5.27
N MET A 206 -3.52 -2.64 -6.21
CA MET A 206 -2.53 -3.46 -6.92
C MET A 206 -1.13 -3.43 -6.31
N SER A 207 -0.89 -2.65 -5.26
CA SER A 207 0.32 -2.84 -4.43
C SER A 207 0.33 -4.24 -3.79
N TYR A 208 1.50 -4.86 -3.59
CA TYR A 208 1.51 -6.21 -2.99
C TYR A 208 0.83 -6.29 -1.61
N PRO A 209 0.93 -5.27 -0.71
CA PRO A 209 0.16 -5.28 0.54
C PRO A 209 -1.34 -5.23 0.28
N GLY A 210 -1.78 -4.45 -0.72
CA GLY A 210 -3.18 -4.36 -1.13
C GLY A 210 -3.71 -5.64 -1.76
N ILE A 211 -2.87 -6.42 -2.46
CA ILE A 211 -3.25 -7.73 -3.00
C ILE A 211 -3.38 -8.76 -1.87
N LEU A 212 -2.38 -8.82 -0.98
CA LEU A 212 -2.37 -9.74 0.16
C LEU A 212 -3.52 -9.45 1.13
N SER A 213 -3.89 -8.18 1.37
CA SER A 213 -5.00 -7.84 2.27
C SER A 213 -6.36 -8.34 1.81
N ARG A 214 -6.53 -8.63 0.50
CA ARG A 214 -7.75 -9.27 0.00
C ARG A 214 -7.74 -10.78 0.19
N GLN A 215 -6.56 -11.39 0.29
CA GLN A 215 -6.36 -12.84 0.41
C GLN A 215 -6.25 -13.28 1.87
N ILE A 216 -5.72 -12.41 2.74
CA ILE A 216 -5.54 -12.65 4.17
C ILE A 216 -6.50 -11.72 4.91
N ASN A 217 -7.55 -12.29 5.52
CA ASN A 217 -8.62 -11.55 6.18
C ASN A 217 -8.18 -10.97 7.56
N ARG A 218 -7.18 -10.09 7.54
CA ARG A 218 -6.64 -9.32 8.68
C ARG A 218 -6.39 -7.86 8.27
N GLU A 219 -6.22 -6.97 9.24
CA GLU A 219 -5.85 -5.58 8.97
C GLU A 219 -4.38 -5.49 8.52
N PHE A 220 -4.12 -4.82 7.40
CA PHE A 220 -2.78 -4.52 6.90
C PHE A 220 -2.41 -3.07 7.19
N ILE A 221 -1.18 -2.85 7.66
CA ILE A 221 -0.59 -1.53 7.84
C ILE A 221 0.63 -1.44 6.93
N ASN A 222 0.49 -0.64 5.87
CA ASN A 222 1.55 -0.40 4.91
C ASN A 222 2.41 0.80 5.35
N LEU A 223 3.59 0.53 5.91
CA LEU A 223 4.59 1.51 6.30
C LEU A 223 5.76 1.53 5.30
N GLY A 224 5.44 1.51 4.01
CA GLY A 224 6.40 1.78 2.94
C GLY A 224 6.72 3.27 2.83
N PHE A 225 8.01 3.62 2.83
CA PHE A 225 8.48 4.99 2.66
C PHE A 225 9.48 5.08 1.50
N SER A 226 9.01 5.64 0.39
CA SER A 226 9.78 5.85 -0.85
C SER A 226 11.16 6.46 -0.60
N GLY A 227 12.22 5.72 -0.96
CA GLY A 227 13.63 6.13 -0.78
C GLY A 227 14.09 6.35 0.67
N SER A 228 13.22 6.07 1.66
CA SER A 228 13.37 6.58 3.02
C SER A 228 13.17 5.56 4.13
N GLY A 229 12.55 4.40 3.88
CA GLY A 229 12.55 3.32 4.88
C GLY A 229 13.92 2.63 4.89
N LYS A 230 14.77 2.86 5.90
CA LYS A 230 16.16 2.38 5.96
C LYS A 230 16.51 1.59 7.22
N GLY A 231 15.52 1.28 8.06
CA GLY A 231 15.71 0.60 9.33
C GLY A 231 16.08 1.54 10.47
N GLU A 232 15.62 2.79 10.42
CA GLU A 232 15.93 3.80 11.43
C GLU A 232 15.40 3.39 12.83
N PRO A 233 16.24 3.47 13.89
CA PRO A 233 15.83 3.14 15.26
C PRO A 233 14.59 3.91 15.74
N GLU A 234 14.52 5.20 15.47
CA GLU A 234 13.39 6.06 15.83
C GLU A 234 12.09 5.66 15.13
N VAL A 235 12.17 5.06 13.93
CA VAL A 235 11.00 4.51 13.23
C VAL A 235 10.59 3.19 13.86
N ALA A 236 11.54 2.33 14.24
CA ALA A 236 11.27 1.09 14.98
C ALA A 236 10.57 1.35 16.32
N GLU A 237 11.02 2.36 17.06
CA GLU A 237 10.42 2.80 18.34
C GLU A 237 8.97 3.29 18.16
N VAL A 238 8.61 3.87 17.01
CA VAL A 238 7.22 4.24 16.71
C VAL A 238 6.40 3.03 16.26
N ILE A 239 6.98 2.16 15.43
CA ILE A 239 6.28 0.98 14.89
C ILE A 239 5.92 -0.02 15.98
N ARG A 240 6.78 -0.22 16.98
CA ARG A 240 6.47 -1.10 18.12
C ARG A 240 5.28 -0.62 18.95
N GLU A 241 4.89 0.65 18.86
CA GLU A 241 3.72 1.18 19.57
C GLU A 241 2.38 0.78 18.93
N ILE A 242 2.40 0.23 17.71
CA ILE A 242 1.19 -0.29 17.05
C ILE A 242 0.67 -1.48 17.85
N GLY A 243 -0.56 -1.34 18.38
CA GLY A 243 -1.18 -2.37 19.21
C GLY A 243 -1.63 -3.60 18.43
N ASN A 244 -1.72 -4.74 19.13
CA ASN A 244 -2.19 -6.02 18.59
C ASN A 244 -1.54 -6.42 17.24
N PRO A 245 -0.20 -6.44 17.11
CA PRO A 245 0.44 -6.94 15.90
C PRO A 245 0.36 -8.48 15.83
N ALA A 246 0.14 -8.98 14.61
CA ALA A 246 0.11 -10.39 14.24
C ALA A 246 1.40 -10.82 13.53
N LEU A 247 1.97 -9.90 12.74
CA LEU A 247 3.18 -10.13 11.96
C LEU A 247 3.84 -8.78 11.69
N LEU A 248 5.15 -8.71 11.89
CA LEU A 248 5.99 -7.63 11.38
C LEU A 248 6.79 -8.13 10.17
N VAL A 249 6.71 -7.40 9.06
CA VAL A 249 7.51 -7.66 7.85
C VAL A 249 8.50 -6.52 7.67
N LEU A 250 9.78 -6.87 7.57
CA LEU A 250 10.89 -5.96 7.30
C LEU A 250 11.33 -6.12 5.85
N ASP A 251 10.83 -5.24 4.98
CA ASP A 251 11.04 -5.21 3.51
C ASP A 251 11.67 -3.87 3.08
N TYR A 252 12.77 -3.49 3.74
CA TYR A 252 13.39 -2.17 3.58
C TYR A 252 14.78 -2.20 2.94
N GLU A 253 15.31 -3.39 2.63
CA GLU A 253 16.67 -3.59 2.10
C GLU A 253 16.97 -2.73 0.86
N ALA A 254 16.00 -2.59 -0.04
CA ALA A 254 16.17 -1.86 -1.31
C ALA A 254 16.66 -0.40 -1.12
N ASN A 255 16.38 0.22 0.02
CA ASN A 255 16.76 1.61 0.31
C ASN A 255 18.09 1.75 1.08
N THR A 256 18.70 0.66 1.55
CA THR A 256 19.85 0.76 2.47
C THR A 256 21.16 1.18 1.79
N GLY A 257 21.22 1.10 0.45
CA GLY A 257 22.43 1.40 -0.31
C GLY A 257 23.51 0.36 -0.07
N GLU A 258 24.57 0.73 0.65
CA GLU A 258 25.69 -0.17 0.93
C GLU A 258 25.31 -1.29 1.92
N PRO A 259 25.94 -2.47 1.82
CA PRO A 259 25.69 -3.60 2.73
C PRO A 259 25.91 -3.30 4.22
N GLU A 260 26.82 -2.38 4.54
CA GLU A 260 27.10 -1.95 5.92
C GLU A 260 25.87 -1.31 6.58
N SER A 261 25.02 -0.63 5.81
CA SER A 261 23.81 -0.01 6.33
C SER A 261 22.84 -1.05 6.89
N ILE A 262 22.50 -2.09 6.11
CA ILE A 262 21.59 -3.14 6.59
C ILE A 262 22.21 -3.95 7.73
N ARG A 263 23.54 -4.16 7.70
CA ARG A 263 24.28 -4.80 8.81
C ARG A 263 24.14 -4.03 10.12
N ALA A 264 24.15 -2.70 10.05
CA ALA A 264 24.02 -1.84 11.22
C ALA A 264 22.57 -1.70 11.69
N THR A 265 21.60 -1.58 10.78
CA THR A 265 20.23 -1.22 11.15
C THR A 265 19.34 -2.42 11.49
N LEU A 266 19.48 -3.56 10.80
CA LEU A 266 18.57 -4.70 10.98
C LEU A 266 18.60 -5.30 12.40
N PRO A 267 19.77 -5.57 13.02
CA PRO A 267 19.80 -6.09 14.37
C PRO A 267 19.13 -5.13 15.36
N VAL A 268 19.41 -3.83 15.25
CA VAL A 268 18.89 -2.79 16.14
C VAL A 268 17.37 -2.65 16.02
N PHE A 269 16.84 -2.68 14.79
CA PHE A 269 15.40 -2.61 14.56
C PHE A 269 14.70 -3.81 15.24
N ILE A 270 15.23 -5.02 15.04
CA ILE A 270 14.68 -6.24 15.65
C ILE A 270 14.71 -6.14 17.18
N ASP A 271 15.83 -5.70 17.77
CA ASP A 271 15.96 -5.53 19.22
C ASP A 271 14.88 -4.59 19.77
N LEU A 272 14.76 -3.40 19.19
CA LEU A 272 13.79 -2.38 19.63
C LEU A 272 12.34 -2.86 19.54
N TYR A 273 12.02 -3.65 18.51
CA TYR A 273 10.69 -4.23 18.36
C TYR A 273 10.45 -5.34 19.39
N ARG A 274 11.43 -6.23 19.59
CA ARG A 274 11.39 -7.34 20.54
C ARG A 274 11.25 -6.90 22.00
N GLU A 275 11.77 -5.71 22.36
CA GLU A 275 11.57 -5.11 23.69
C GLU A 275 10.09 -5.02 24.10
N LYS A 276 9.18 -4.88 23.11
CA LYS A 276 7.74 -4.78 23.35
C LYS A 276 6.94 -5.99 22.86
N HIS A 277 7.43 -6.63 21.80
CA HIS A 277 6.77 -7.74 21.11
C HIS A 277 7.69 -8.97 21.05
N PRO A 278 7.95 -9.64 22.18
CA PRO A 278 8.95 -10.69 22.28
C PRO A 278 8.64 -11.91 21.39
N GLU A 279 7.36 -12.21 21.16
CA GLU A 279 6.93 -13.43 20.45
C GLU A 279 6.20 -13.17 19.12
N VAL A 280 5.95 -11.91 18.76
CA VAL A 280 5.25 -11.59 17.50
C VAL A 280 6.11 -12.04 16.31
N PRO A 281 5.59 -12.84 15.37
CA PRO A 281 6.35 -13.24 14.18
C PRO A 281 6.99 -12.06 13.44
N ILE A 282 8.27 -12.18 13.10
CA ILE A 282 9.02 -11.24 12.26
C ILE A 282 9.45 -11.95 10.97
N LEU A 283 9.09 -11.38 9.83
CA LEU A 283 9.57 -11.79 8.51
C LEU A 283 10.59 -10.77 8.01
N VAL A 284 11.85 -11.18 7.87
CA VAL A 284 12.88 -10.41 7.16
C VAL A 284 12.86 -10.83 5.70
N LEU A 285 12.56 -9.88 4.82
CA LEU A 285 12.42 -10.09 3.39
C LEU A 285 13.54 -9.35 2.65
N SER A 286 14.40 -10.10 1.95
CA SER A 286 15.35 -9.46 1.03
C SER A 286 14.61 -8.87 -0.16
N CYS A 287 15.17 -7.84 -0.79
CA CYS A 287 14.50 -7.20 -1.90
C CYS A 287 14.40 -8.12 -3.12
N ILE A 288 13.48 -7.75 -4.02
CA ILE A 288 13.38 -8.33 -5.36
C ILE A 288 14.65 -8.10 -6.17
N GLU A 289 14.79 -8.87 -7.26
CA GLU A 289 15.83 -8.68 -8.25
C GLU A 289 15.68 -7.32 -8.97
N PHE A 290 16.78 -6.60 -9.18
CA PHE A 290 16.79 -5.35 -9.96
C PHE A 290 17.34 -5.60 -11.36
N ALA A 291 16.76 -4.96 -12.36
CA ALA A 291 17.15 -5.18 -13.76
C ALA A 291 18.66 -4.93 -14.00
N ALA A 292 19.22 -3.89 -13.37
CA ALA A 292 20.64 -3.55 -13.48
C ALA A 292 21.59 -4.67 -13.02
N ALA A 293 21.16 -5.57 -12.14
CA ALA A 293 21.97 -6.69 -11.65
C ALA A 293 22.23 -7.77 -12.72
N GLY A 294 21.49 -7.76 -13.83
CA GLY A 294 21.78 -8.58 -15.02
C GLY A 294 22.91 -8.02 -15.89
N PHE A 295 23.28 -6.75 -15.71
CA PHE A 295 24.22 -6.03 -16.56
C PHE A 295 25.45 -5.50 -15.81
N ASP A 296 25.31 -5.23 -14.51
CA ASP A 296 26.37 -4.68 -13.67
C ASP A 296 26.72 -5.65 -12.52
N PRO A 297 27.90 -6.30 -12.56
CA PRO A 297 28.39 -7.17 -11.49
C PRO A 297 28.51 -6.49 -10.12
N ALA A 298 28.74 -5.17 -10.08
CA ALA A 298 28.81 -4.43 -8.82
C ALA A 298 27.42 -4.32 -8.16
N VAL A 299 26.37 -4.09 -8.96
CA VAL A 299 24.97 -4.09 -8.47
C VAL A 299 24.58 -5.49 -7.97
N ARG A 300 24.88 -6.53 -8.76
CA ARG A 300 24.70 -7.95 -8.35
C ARG A 300 25.35 -8.22 -7.00
N LYS A 301 26.64 -7.87 -6.87
CA LYS A 301 27.39 -8.11 -5.64
C LYS A 301 26.74 -7.43 -4.43
N LYS A 302 26.28 -6.19 -4.56
CA LYS A 302 25.61 -5.48 -3.45
C LYS A 302 24.30 -6.14 -3.02
N LEU A 303 23.48 -6.61 -3.96
CA LEU A 303 22.26 -7.37 -3.66
C LEU A 303 22.59 -8.66 -2.92
N ASP A 304 23.58 -9.42 -3.43
CA ASP A 304 24.00 -10.67 -2.81
C ASP A 304 24.56 -10.47 -1.40
N ASP A 305 25.43 -9.47 -1.20
CA ASP A 305 26.00 -9.15 0.11
C ASP A 305 24.90 -8.77 1.13
N ARG A 306 23.95 -7.90 0.74
CA ARG A 306 22.81 -7.50 1.61
C ARG A 306 21.91 -8.67 1.95
N ARG A 307 21.61 -9.54 0.98
CA ARG A 307 20.84 -10.76 1.19
C ARG A 307 21.53 -11.71 2.17
N VAL A 308 22.84 -11.93 2.01
CA VAL A 308 23.64 -12.76 2.92
C VAL A 308 23.61 -12.19 4.35
N ILE A 309 23.73 -10.87 4.50
CA ILE A 309 23.68 -10.22 5.81
C ILE A 309 22.33 -10.42 6.50
N GLN A 310 21.22 -10.25 5.78
CA GLN A 310 19.88 -10.47 6.33
C GLN A 310 19.68 -11.91 6.78
N ARG A 311 20.05 -12.87 5.92
CA ARG A 311 19.97 -14.30 6.24
C ARG A 311 20.81 -14.64 7.48
N GLN A 312 22.08 -14.23 7.52
CA GLN A 312 22.96 -14.48 8.66
C GLN A 312 22.42 -13.84 9.95
N THR A 313 21.86 -12.62 9.86
CA THR A 313 21.27 -11.94 11.02
C THR A 313 20.11 -12.76 11.60
N VAL A 314 19.25 -13.31 10.74
CA VAL A 314 18.15 -14.18 11.18
C VAL A 314 18.65 -15.51 11.74
N GLU A 315 19.62 -16.16 11.08
CA GLU A 315 20.24 -17.40 11.56
C GLU A 315 20.90 -17.23 12.94
N ASP A 316 21.62 -16.11 13.14
CA ASP A 316 22.25 -15.78 14.41
C ASP A 316 21.22 -15.52 15.52
N ARG A 317 20.06 -14.93 15.17
CA ARG A 317 18.94 -14.70 16.11
C ARG A 317 18.30 -16.02 16.53
N ILE A 318 18.04 -16.91 15.58
CA ILE A 318 17.51 -18.26 15.84
C ILE A 318 18.49 -19.05 16.73
N ALA A 319 19.79 -19.00 16.44
CA ALA A 319 20.82 -19.64 17.25
C ALA A 319 20.89 -19.10 18.70
N LYS A 320 20.46 -17.85 18.91
CA LYS A 320 20.34 -17.21 20.23
C LYS A 320 18.97 -17.39 20.89
N GLY A 321 18.04 -18.13 20.27
CA GLY A 321 16.75 -18.53 20.85
C GLY A 321 15.54 -17.75 20.37
N ASP A 322 15.65 -16.83 19.41
CA ASP A 322 14.48 -16.19 18.80
C ASP A 322 13.84 -17.14 17.79
N SER A 323 12.81 -17.88 18.20
CA SER A 323 12.08 -18.84 17.36
C SER A 323 10.99 -18.20 16.49
N PHE A 324 10.73 -16.90 16.64
CA PHE A 324 9.64 -16.19 15.97
C PHE A 324 10.14 -15.26 14.87
N ILE A 325 11.28 -15.58 14.26
CA ILE A 325 11.86 -14.81 13.15
C ILE A 325 12.15 -15.72 11.97
N THR A 326 11.81 -15.27 10.76
CA THR A 326 11.99 -16.00 9.51
C THR A 326 12.65 -15.10 8.47
N PHE A 327 13.57 -15.66 7.69
CA PHE A 327 14.13 -15.01 6.52
C PHE A 327 13.46 -15.57 5.25
N PHE A 328 13.15 -14.70 4.30
CA PHE A 328 12.71 -15.10 2.97
C PHE A 328 13.51 -14.35 1.89
N ASP A 329 13.96 -15.11 0.89
CA ASP A 329 14.70 -14.58 -0.25
C ASP A 329 13.74 -14.04 -1.31
N GLY A 330 13.64 -12.71 -1.40
CA GLY A 330 12.80 -12.03 -2.36
C GLY A 330 13.32 -12.04 -3.81
N SER A 331 14.56 -12.47 -4.06
CA SER A 331 15.17 -12.35 -5.40
C SER A 331 14.43 -13.17 -6.47
N ALA A 332 13.75 -14.24 -6.05
CA ALA A 332 12.99 -15.12 -6.94
C ALA A 332 11.54 -14.66 -7.19
N LEU A 333 11.04 -13.63 -6.48
CA LEU A 333 9.62 -13.27 -6.50
C LEU A 333 9.11 -12.76 -7.85
N LEU A 334 10.01 -12.26 -8.71
CA LEU A 334 9.62 -11.78 -10.04
C LEU A 334 9.66 -12.87 -11.11
N GLY A 335 10.18 -14.07 -10.83
CA GLY A 335 10.32 -15.13 -11.84
C GLY A 335 11.45 -14.90 -12.84
N GLU A 336 11.52 -15.76 -13.87
CA GLU A 336 12.62 -15.76 -14.86
C GLU A 336 12.58 -14.55 -15.80
N ASP A 337 11.39 -14.09 -16.16
CA ASP A 337 11.08 -12.89 -16.95
C ASP A 337 10.83 -11.68 -16.04
N GLY A 338 11.59 -11.57 -14.95
CA GLY A 338 11.45 -10.50 -13.96
C GLY A 338 11.78 -9.10 -14.51
N ASP A 339 12.51 -9.02 -15.62
CA ASP A 339 12.83 -7.79 -16.33
C ASP A 339 11.58 -7.11 -16.93
N GLU A 340 10.56 -7.88 -17.31
CA GLU A 340 9.25 -7.36 -17.77
C GLU A 340 8.32 -6.94 -16.62
N CYS A 341 8.73 -7.20 -15.38
CA CYS A 341 7.91 -6.97 -14.19
C CYS A 341 8.12 -5.59 -13.56
N THR A 342 8.93 -4.71 -14.13
CA THR A 342 9.25 -3.39 -13.56
C THR A 342 8.99 -2.25 -14.55
N VAL A 343 8.67 -1.06 -14.02
CA VAL A 343 8.48 0.15 -14.85
C VAL A 343 9.82 0.77 -15.24
N ASP A 344 10.80 0.73 -14.34
CA ASP A 344 12.06 1.46 -14.44
C ASP A 344 13.28 0.62 -14.03
N GLY A 345 13.13 -0.70 -13.98
CA GLY A 345 14.17 -1.63 -13.53
C GLY A 345 14.21 -1.85 -12.01
N ILE A 346 13.40 -1.12 -11.23
CA ILE A 346 13.33 -1.21 -9.76
C ILE A 346 11.90 -1.41 -9.29
N HIS A 347 10.97 -0.56 -9.74
CA HIS A 347 9.61 -0.49 -9.24
C HIS A 347 8.69 -1.45 -9.99
N PRO A 348 8.02 -2.39 -9.30
CA PRO A 348 7.15 -3.35 -9.96
C PRO A 348 5.99 -2.70 -10.73
N THR A 349 5.66 -3.30 -11.87
CA THR A 349 4.35 -3.18 -12.51
C THR A 349 3.31 -3.99 -11.72
N ASP A 350 2.04 -3.91 -12.12
CA ASP A 350 0.99 -4.78 -11.59
C ASP A 350 1.32 -6.29 -11.72
N LEU A 351 2.00 -6.69 -12.79
CA LEU A 351 2.44 -8.08 -12.97
C LEU A 351 3.46 -8.45 -11.90
N GLY A 352 4.46 -7.59 -11.67
CA GLY A 352 5.46 -7.78 -10.63
C GLY A 352 4.84 -7.83 -9.24
N PHE A 353 3.96 -6.90 -8.90
CA PHE A 353 3.26 -6.92 -7.61
C PHE A 353 2.37 -8.16 -7.42
N LYS A 354 1.71 -8.63 -8.49
CA LYS A 354 0.92 -9.87 -8.43
C LYS A 354 1.81 -11.08 -8.14
N ARG A 355 2.96 -11.19 -8.81
CA ARG A 355 3.93 -12.28 -8.56
C ARG A 355 4.51 -12.22 -7.16
N MET A 356 4.87 -11.03 -6.68
CA MET A 356 5.30 -10.82 -5.29
C MET A 356 4.22 -11.29 -4.32
N ALA A 357 2.98 -10.85 -4.47
CA ALA A 357 1.88 -11.23 -3.58
C ALA A 357 1.62 -12.75 -3.60
N ASP A 358 1.60 -13.38 -4.77
CA ASP A 358 1.40 -14.83 -4.88
C ASP A 358 2.52 -15.63 -4.21
N GLY A 359 3.78 -15.22 -4.41
CA GLY A 359 4.94 -15.86 -3.78
C GLY A 359 4.99 -15.66 -2.26
N LEU A 360 4.53 -14.51 -1.78
CA LEU A 360 4.53 -14.16 -0.36
C LEU A 360 3.33 -14.72 0.40
N LEU A 361 2.19 -15.02 -0.25
CA LEU A 361 0.96 -15.46 0.42
C LEU A 361 1.20 -16.65 1.35
N GLN A 362 1.89 -17.68 0.86
CA GLN A 362 2.19 -18.87 1.67
C GLN A 362 3.22 -18.59 2.77
N VAL A 363 4.13 -17.64 2.55
CA VAL A 363 5.11 -17.23 3.57
C VAL A 363 4.41 -16.53 4.73
N PHE A 364 3.51 -15.58 4.43
CA PHE A 364 2.72 -14.86 5.41
C PHE A 364 1.84 -15.83 6.22
N ASN A 365 1.13 -16.74 5.54
CA ASN A 365 0.29 -17.73 6.21
C ASN A 365 1.10 -18.63 7.15
N ARG A 366 2.32 -19.06 6.77
CA ARG A 366 3.19 -19.83 7.68
C ARG A 366 3.62 -19.01 8.89
N CYS A 367 3.96 -17.74 8.72
CA CYS A 367 4.35 -16.87 9.84
C CYS A 367 3.17 -16.67 10.81
N LEU A 368 1.96 -16.48 10.28
CA LEU A 368 0.73 -16.28 11.07
C LEU A 368 0.23 -17.55 11.77
N GLN A 369 0.66 -18.73 11.33
CA GLN A 369 0.36 -20.01 12.00
C GLN A 369 1.29 -20.31 13.18
N ALA A 370 2.40 -19.57 13.30
CA ALA A 370 3.32 -19.66 14.44
C ALA A 370 2.87 -18.78 15.63
N GLU A 371 1.68 -18.17 15.57
CA GLU A 371 1.02 -17.42 16.65
C GLU A 371 0.56 -18.30 17.82
#